data_AF-D0KTR7-F1
#
_entry.id   AF-D0KTR7-F1
#
_cell.length_a   1.000
_cell.length_b   1.000
_cell.length_c   1.000
_cell.angle_alpha   90.00
_cell.angle_beta   90.00
_cell.angle_gamma   90.00
#
_symmetry.space_group_name_H-M   'P 1'
#
loop_
_entity.id
_entity.type
_entity.pdbx_description
1 polymer ?
#
loop_
_entity_poly.entity_id
_entity_poly.type
_entity_poly.pdbx_seq_one_letter_code
_entity_poly.pdbx_strand_id
1 'polypeptide(L)' 'MLKHGKYVYIDLNNGKYVKVRILKSRDDNSVEKYVLTSHVSKNRPKNAIVIKMDNLPIEVKDKLTRFFL' A
#
# COMPACT_ATOMS: atom_id res chain seq x y z
N MET A 1 -6.67 5.21 -14.88
CA MET A 1 -7.14 5.98 -13.70
C MET A 1 -7.28 5.05 -12.50
N LEU A 2 -6.67 5.37 -11.36
CA LEU A 2 -6.97 4.67 -10.11
C LEU A 2 -8.41 5.01 -9.75
N LYS A 3 -9.34 4.05 -9.88
CA LYS A 3 -10.77 4.25 -9.61
C LYS A 3 -10.94 4.92 -8.23
N HIS A 4 -11.21 6.24 -8.23
CA HIS A 4 -11.65 7.05 -7.08
C HIS A 4 -10.81 6.93 -5.79
N GLY A 5 -9.47 6.85 -5.88
CA GLY A 5 -8.61 6.80 -4.68
C GLY A 5 -8.80 5.54 -3.81
N LYS A 6 -9.40 4.48 -4.38
CA LYS A 6 -9.56 3.18 -3.71
C LYS A 6 -8.25 2.39 -3.64
N TYR A 7 -7.24 2.78 -4.41
CA TYR A 7 -5.96 2.11 -4.47
C TYR A 7 -4.81 3.09 -4.31
N VAL A 8 -3.82 2.68 -3.56
CA VAL A 8 -2.55 3.37 -3.36
C VAL A 8 -1.41 2.41 -3.66
N TYR A 9 -0.21 2.94 -3.79
CA TYR A 9 1.00 2.14 -3.88
C TYR A 9 1.84 2.34 -2.61
N ILE A 10 2.35 1.27 -2.05
CA ILE A 10 3.26 1.32 -0.92
C ILE A 10 4.67 1.15 -1.46
N ASP A 11 5.56 2.08 -1.12
CA ASP A 11 6.99 1.96 -1.42
C ASP A 11 7.62 0.93 -0.48
N LEU A 12 8.24 -0.11 -1.04
CA LEU A 12 8.91 -1.17 -0.28
C LEU A 12 10.37 -0.83 0.06
N ASN A 13 10.85 0.38 -0.25
CA ASN A 13 12.23 0.82 -0.04
C ASN A 13 13.30 -0.04 -0.76
N ASN A 14 12.90 -0.89 -1.71
CA ASN A 14 13.77 -1.73 -2.54
C ASN A 14 13.59 -1.46 -4.05
N GLY A 15 13.04 -0.30 -4.40
CA GLY A 15 12.72 0.09 -5.78
C GLY A 15 11.47 -0.61 -6.35
N LYS A 16 10.68 -1.29 -5.53
CA LYS A 16 9.39 -1.87 -5.90
C LYS A 16 8.25 -1.24 -5.11
N TYR A 17 7.06 -1.38 -5.68
CA TYR A 17 5.80 -0.90 -5.10
C TYR A 17 4.78 -2.03 -5.01
N VAL A 18 4.02 -2.06 -3.92
CA VAL A 18 2.85 -2.94 -3.76
C VAL A 18 1.58 -2.13 -3.96
N LYS A 19 0.70 -2.60 -4.83
CA LYS A 19 -0.63 -2.01 -4.95
C LYS A 19 -1.48 -2.45 -3.76
N VAL A 20 -2.07 -1.51 -3.04
CA VAL A 20 -2.90 -1.77 -1.87
C VAL A 20 -4.23 -1.09 -2.03
N ARG A 21 -5.30 -1.78 -1.63
CA ARG A 21 -6.65 -1.21 -1.60
C ARG A 21 -6.88 -0.54 -0.25
N ILE A 22 -7.43 0.68 -0.30
CA ILE A 22 -7.80 1.47 0.87
C ILE A 22 -9.32 1.43 1.07
N LEU A 23 -9.74 1.04 2.26
CA LEU A 23 -11.15 1.08 2.68
C LEU A 23 -11.45 2.43 3.34
N LYS A 24 -12.16 3.31 2.63
CA LYS A 24 -12.47 4.68 3.09
C LYS A 24 -13.40 4.75 4.30
N SER A 25 -14.11 3.67 4.60
CA SER A 25 -15.02 3.57 5.75
C SER A 25 -14.29 3.19 7.05
N ARG A 26 -12.97 2.99 7.00
CA ARG A 26 -12.15 2.62 8.16
C ARG A 26 -11.30 3.80 8.61
N ASP A 27 -11.00 3.82 9.90
CA ASP A 27 -10.11 4.81 10.50
C ASP A 27 -8.70 4.77 9.86
N ASP A 28 -8.05 5.93 9.82
CA ASP A 28 -6.75 6.09 9.19
C ASP A 28 -5.64 5.28 9.86
N ASN A 29 -5.76 5.03 11.17
CA ASN A 29 -4.82 4.24 11.95
C ASN A 29 -5.20 2.75 12.02
N SER A 30 -6.36 2.36 11.48
CA SER A 30 -6.80 0.97 11.50
C SER A 30 -6.03 0.13 10.49
N VAL A 31 -5.47 -0.99 10.97
CA VAL A 31 -4.83 -2.01 10.12
C VAL A 31 -5.77 -2.51 9.02
N GLU A 32 -7.07 -2.63 9.31
CA GLU A 32 -8.09 -3.12 8.37
C GLU A 32 -8.34 -2.17 7.20
N LYS A 33 -7.90 -0.91 7.30
CA LYS A 33 -7.98 0.05 6.18
C LYS A 33 -7.18 -0.43 4.97
N TYR A 34 -6.11 -1.21 5.20
CA TYR A 34 -5.15 -1.63 4.20
C TYR A 34 -5.39 -3.08 3.79
N VAL A 35 -5.96 -3.26 2.59
CA VAL A 35 -6.13 -4.59 1.99
C VAL A 35 -5.02 -4.82 0.98
N LEU A 36 -4.05 -5.65 1.36
CA LEU A 36 -2.93 -6.02 0.52
C LEU A 36 -3.42 -6.74 -0.74
N THR A 37 -2.82 -6.41 -1.89
CA THR A 37 -3.02 -7.16 -3.12
C THR A 37 -1.73 -7.91 -3.46
N SER A 38 -1.83 -8.97 -4.25
CA SER A 38 -0.67 -9.73 -4.73
C SER A 38 0.16 -9.00 -5.80
N HIS A 39 -0.18 -7.75 -6.13
CA HIS A 39 0.45 -7.02 -7.24
C HIS A 39 1.64 -6.20 -6.76
N VAL A 40 2.84 -6.71 -7.01
CA VAL A 40 4.12 -6.01 -6.86
C VAL A 40 4.62 -5.53 -8.23
N SER A 41 5.06 -4.28 -8.33
CA SER A 41 5.60 -3.73 -9.58
C SER A 41 6.75 -2.77 -9.31
N LYS A 42 7.76 -2.76 -10.19
CA LYS A 42 8.82 -1.72 -10.19
C LYS A 42 8.27 -0.36 -10.62
N ASN A 43 7.20 -0.37 -11.42
CA ASN A 43 6.59 0.83 -11.98
C ASN A 43 5.25 1.12 -11.31
N ARG A 44 5.01 2.39 -10.99
CA ARG A 44 3.70 2.91 -10.60
C ARG A 44 3.18 3.87 -11.66
N PRO A 45 1.85 4.02 -11.82
CA PRO A 45 1.30 5.11 -12.61
C PRO A 45 1.81 6.47 -12.10
N LYS A 46 2.10 7.42 -13.01
CA LYS A 46 2.65 8.75 -12.65
C LYS A 46 1.81 9.47 -11.59
N ASN A 47 0.49 9.37 -11.69
CA ASN A 47 -0.47 10.04 -10.80
C ASN A 47 -0.94 9.14 -9.64
N ALA A 48 -0.20 8.08 -9.32
CA ALA A 48 -0.55 7.20 -8.21
C ALA A 48 -0.18 7.84 -6.86
N ILE A 49 -1.08 7.70 -5.89
CA ILE A 49 -0.79 8.06 -4.50
C ILE A 49 0.18 7.01 -3.95
N VAL A 50 1.28 7.48 -3.38
CA VAL A 50 2.30 6.63 -2.77
C VAL A 50 2.42 6.89 -1.28
N ILE A 51 2.41 5.82 -0.51
CA ILE A 51 2.63 5.83 0.93
C ILE A 51 3.98 5.17 1.21
N LYS A 52 4.82 5.84 1.99
CA LYS A 52 6.07 5.25 2.48
C LYS A 52 5.77 4.20 3.54
N MET A 53 6.52 3.10 3.55
CA MET A 53 6.35 2.02 4.52
C MET A 53 6.37 2.53 5.98
N ASP A 54 7.18 3.55 6.26
CA ASP A 54 7.33 4.14 7.60
C ASP A 54 6.04 4.77 8.15
N ASN A 55 5.15 5.22 7.27
CA ASN A 55 3.90 5.88 7.64
C ASN A 55 2.72 4.91 7.88
N LEU A 56 2.97 3.60 7.84
CA LEU A 56 1.95 2.58 8.03
C LEU A 56 1.90 2.10 9.48
N PRO A 57 0.77 1.56 9.95
CA PRO A 57 0.72 0.79 11.19
C PRO A 57 1.73 -0.36 11.17
N ILE A 58 2.30 -0.70 12.33
CA ILE A 58 3.37 -1.70 12.46
C ILE A 58 2.93 -3.07 11.90
N GLU A 59 1.69 -3.48 12.16
CA GLU A 59 1.15 -4.76 11.71
C GLU A 59 1.04 -4.84 10.17
N VAL A 60 0.85 -3.70 9.50
CA VAL A 60 0.83 -3.64 8.03
C VAL A 60 2.25 -3.75 7.50
N LYS A 61 3.23 -3.11 8.15
CA LYS A 61 4.66 -3.23 7.79
C LYS A 61 5.11 -4.68 7.91
N ASP A 62 4.80 -5.33 9.03
CA ASP A 62 5.18 -6.72 9.29
C ASP A 62 4.61 -7.67 8.24
N LYS A 63 3.35 -7.48 7.85
CA LYS A 63 2.72 -8.26 6.76
C LYS A 63 3.45 -8.03 5.43
N LEU A 64 3.75 -6.78 5.08
CA LEU A 64 4.43 -6.46 3.83
C LEU A 64 5.84 -7.08 3.79
N THR A 65 6.60 -6.98 4.88
CA THR A 65 7.92 -7.60 4.99
C THR A 65 7.80 -9.11 4.81
N ARG A 66 6.86 -9.77 5.52
CA ARG A 66 6.69 -11.22 5.44
C ARG A 66 6.31 -11.75 4.05
N PHE A 67 5.53 -10.98 3.28
CA PHE A 67 4.99 -11.44 2.00
C PHE A 67 5.75 -10.96 0.76
N PHE A 68 6.52 -9.87 0.86
CA PHE A 68 7.08 -9.20 -0.33
C PHE A 68 8.56 -8.80 -0.22
N LEU A 69 9.18 -8.95 0.95
CA LEU A 69 10.62 -8.72 1.17
C LEU A 69 11.29 -10.04 1.58
#